data_AF-A0A1L9NZP9-F1
#
_entry.id   AF-A0A1L9NZP9-F1
#
_cell.length_a   1.000
_cell.length_b   1.000
_cell.length_c   1.000
_cell.angle_alpha   90.00
_cell.angle_beta   90.00
_cell.angle_gamma   90.00
#
_symmetry.space_group_name_H-M   'P 1'
#
loop_
_entity.id
_entity.type
_entity.pdbx_description
1 polymer ?
#
loop_
_entity_poly.entity_id
_entity_poly.type
_entity_poly.pdbx_seq_one_letter_code
_entity_poly.pdbx_strand_id
1 'polypeptide(L)' 'MVIALEMGLNSPPVGINVFVVKGIAEGVPLNTIFRGIWPFWFAMLAALCFVFLLPDIALLLPTTMFR' A
#
# COMPACT_ATOMS: atom_id res chain seq x y z
N MET A 1 -0.53 -7.70 -8.53
CA MET A 1 -1.90 -7.15 -8.37
C MET A 1 -2.15 -6.61 -6.96
N VAL A 2 -1.86 -7.38 -5.90
CA VAL A 2 -2.11 -6.99 -4.49
C VAL A 2 -1.54 -5.61 -4.12
N ILE A 3 -0.27 -5.33 -4.44
CA ILE A 3 0.39 -4.05 -4.11
C ILE A 3 -0.35 -2.85 -4.73
N ALA A 4 -0.72 -2.95 -6.01
CA ALA A 4 -1.46 -1.89 -6.71
C ALA A 4 -2.86 -1.67 -6.12
N LEU A 5 -3.50 -2.75 -5.66
CA LEU A 5 -4.82 -2.71 -5.05
C LEU A 5 -4.76 -1.99 -3.69
N GLU A 6 -3.81 -2.37 -2.84
CA GLU A 6 -3.53 -1.70 -1.56
C GLU A 6 -3.18 -0.20 -1.73
N MET A 7 -2.39 0.14 -2.76
CA MET A 7 -2.10 1.55 -3.07
C MET A 7 -3.38 2.33 -3.37
N GLY A 8 -4.32 1.73 -4.12
CA GLY A 8 -5.63 2.31 -4.43
C GLY A 8 -6.54 2.47 -3.20
N LEU A 9 -6.46 1.56 -2.23
CA LEU A 9 -7.19 1.63 -0.97
C LEU A 9 -6.69 2.75 -0.04
N ASN A 10 -5.43 3.17 -0.18
CA ASN A 10 -4.84 4.26 0.61
C ASN A 10 -5.00 5.65 -0.04
N SER A 11 -4.98 5.76 -1.36
CA SER A 11 -5.10 7.04 -2.07
C SER A 11 -6.58 7.48 -2.29
N PRO A 12 -6.87 8.80 -2.32
CA PRO A 12 -8.21 9.28 -2.69
C PRO A 12 -8.42 9.02 -4.20
N PRO A 13 -9.36 8.13 -4.61
CA PRO A 13 -10.82 8.29 -4.48
C PRO A 13 -11.56 7.18 -3.69
N VAL A 14 -10.87 6.08 -3.33
CA VAL A 14 -11.45 4.96 -2.56
C VAL A 14 -11.11 5.11 -1.08
N GLY A 15 -9.83 5.31 -0.74
CA GLY A 15 -9.37 5.77 0.57
C GLY A 15 -9.86 4.99 1.80
N ILE A 16 -10.28 3.73 1.63
CA ILE A 16 -10.96 2.94 2.68
C ILE A 16 -10.16 2.93 3.98
N ASN A 17 -8.85 2.71 3.91
CA ASN A 17 -7.99 2.70 5.10
C ASN A 17 -7.95 4.09 5.79
N VAL A 18 -7.96 5.18 5.02
CA VAL A 18 -7.98 6.55 5.55
C VAL A 18 -9.32 6.86 6.23
N PHE A 19 -10.43 6.36 5.70
CA PHE A 19 -11.76 6.50 6.31
C PHE A 19 -11.90 5.69 7.59
N VAL A 20 -11.34 4.48 7.64
CA VAL A 20 -11.29 3.67 8.88
C VAL A 20 -10.50 4.41 9.96
N VAL A 21 -9.32 4.95 9.63
CA VAL A 21 -8.52 5.74 10.58
C VAL A 21 -9.27 6.99 11.05
N LYS A 22 -10.01 7.66 10.17
CA LYS A 22 -10.86 8.80 10.55
C LYS A 22 -11.99 8.41 11.53
N GLY A 23 -12.54 7.20 11.40
CA GLY A 23 -13.54 6.66 12.32
C GLY A 23 -12.99 6.35 13.71
N ILE A 24 -11.69 6.04 13.82
CA ILE A 24 -11.02 5.79 15.10
C ILE A 24 -10.47 7.10 15.70
N ALA A 25 -9.97 8.00 14.85
CA ALA A 25 -9.37 9.27 15.22
C ALA A 25 -10.28 10.45 14.84
N GLU A 26 -11.40 10.58 15.55
CA GLU A 26 -12.45 11.57 15.27
C GLU A 26 -11.93 13.02 15.25
N GLY A 27 -10.89 13.34 16.04
CA GLY A 27 -10.30 14.68 16.12
C GLY A 27 -9.31 15.04 15.00
N VAL A 28 -8.87 14.10 14.17
CA VAL A 28 -7.83 14.37 13.15
C VAL A 28 -8.49 14.72 11.81
N PRO A 29 -8.11 15.85 11.16
CA PRO A 29 -8.66 16.19 9.84
C PRO A 29 -8.25 15.16 8.79
N LEU A 30 -9.16 14.81 7.88
CA LEU A 30 -8.90 13.86 6.79
C LEU A 30 -7.67 14.28 5.95
N ASN A 31 -7.51 15.59 5.74
CA ASN A 31 -6.34 16.16 5.04
C ASN A 31 -5.01 15.84 5.75
N THR A 32 -4.99 15.80 7.08
CA THR A 32 -3.78 15.46 7.85
C THR A 32 -3.43 13.99 7.68
N ILE A 33 -4.44 13.12 7.67
CA ILE A 33 -4.26 11.67 7.46
C ILE A 33 -3.75 11.42 6.04
N PHE A 34 -4.36 12.05 5.03
CA PHE A 34 -3.90 11.95 3.64
C PHE A 34 -2.46 12.44 3.49
N ARG A 35 -2.09 13.56 4.11
CA ARG A 35 -0.71 14.06 4.06
C ARG A 35 0.28 13.11 4.73
N GLY A 36 -0.14 12.44 5.80
CA GLY A 36 0.65 11.44 6.51
C GLY A 36 0.85 10.13 5.74
N ILE A 37 -0.02 9.81 4.78
CA ILE A 37 0.04 8.52 4.04
C ILE A 37 0.99 8.56 2.85
N TRP A 38 1.35 9.74 2.34
CA TRP A 38 2.24 9.91 1.19
C TRP A 38 3.60 9.19 1.32
N PRO A 39 4.33 9.27 2.45
CA PRO A 39 5.59 8.54 2.64
C PRO A 39 5.40 7.03 2.48
N PHE A 40 4.33 6.48 3.04
CA PHE A 40 3.99 5.06 2.91
C PHE A 40 3.62 4.69 1.48
N TRP A 41 2.87 5.55 0.79
CA TRP A 41 2.50 5.35 -0.60
C TRP A 41 3.73 5.31 -1.52
N PHE A 42 4.73 6.19 -1.30
CA PHE A 42 6.00 6.13 -2.02
C PHE A 42 6.80 4.87 -1.71
N ALA A 43 6.79 4.40 -0.46
CA ALA A 43 7.43 3.13 -0.10
C ALA A 43 6.78 1.94 -0.82
N MET A 44 5.46 1.93 -0.95
CA MET A 44 4.73 0.93 -1.73
C MET A 44 5.06 0.99 -3.22
N LEU A 45 5.18 2.20 -3.78
CA LEU A 45 5.60 2.38 -5.17
C LEU A 45 7.03 1.86 -5.39
N ALA A 46 7.94 2.14 -4.47
CA ALA A 46 9.31 1.61 -4.52
C ALA A 46 9.31 0.08 -4.46
N ALA A 47 8.51 -0.53 -3.57
CA ALA A 47 8.34 -1.98 -3.49
C ALA A 47 7.77 -2.56 -4.79
N LEU A 48 6.78 -1.90 -5.39
CA LEU A 48 6.22 -2.29 -6.68
C LEU A 48 7.28 -2.28 -7.78
N CYS A 49 8.09 -1.20 -7.87
CA CYS A 49 9.21 -1.13 -8.80
C CYS A 49 10.24 -2.23 -8.54
N PHE A 50 10.55 -2.52 -7.27
CA PHE A 50 11.49 -3.57 -6.90
C PHE A 50 11.02 -4.95 -7.37
N VAL A 51 9.76 -5.29 -7.10
CA VAL A 51 9.18 -6.58 -7.53
C VAL A 51 9.05 -6.65 -9.06
N PHE A 52 8.77 -5.52 -9.72
CA PHE A 52 8.69 -5.46 -11.17
C PHE A 52 10.05 -5.65 -11.85
N LEU A 53 11.11 -5.07 -11.29
CA LEU A 53 12.48 -5.17 -11.82
C LEU A 53 13.18 -6.48 -11.41
N LEU A 54 12.82 -7.06 -10.26
CA LEU A 54 13.40 -8.27 -9.68
C LEU A 54 12.28 -9.29 -9.37
N PRO A 55 11.68 -9.90 -10.40
CA PRO A 55 10.55 -10.83 -10.23
C PRO A 55 10.92 -12.09 -9.44
N ASP A 56 12.21 -12.47 -9.43
CA ASP A 56 12.71 -13.64 -8.70
C ASP A 56 12.47 -13.55 -7.19
N ILE A 57 12.41 -12.33 -6.63
CA ILE A 57 12.10 -12.12 -5.20
C ILE A 57 10.69 -12.63 -4.89
N ALA A 58 9.73 -12.40 -5.80
CA ALA A 58 8.36 -12.87 -5.64
C ALA A 58 8.19 -14.36 -5.97
N LEU A 59 9.05 -14.90 -6.84
CA LEU A 59 9.05 -16.31 -7.26
C LEU A 59 9.78 -17.24 -6.29
N LEU A 60 10.55 -16.70 -5.34
CA LEU A 60 11.28 -17.48 -4.34
C LEU A 60 10.35 -18.34 -3.48
N LEU A 61 9.18 -17.81 -3.07
CA LEU A 61 8.20 -18.56 -2.29
C LEU A 61 7.52 -19.68 -3.12
N PRO A 62 6.96 -19.42 -4.32
CA PRO A 62 6.40 -20.48 -5.16
C PRO A 62 7.41 -21.58 -5.52
N THR A 63 8.63 -21.20 -5.90
CA THR A 63 9.66 -22.17 -6.34
C THR A 63 10.20 -23.04 -5.21
N THR A 64 10.06 -22.61 -3.95
CA THR A 64 10.46 -23.39 -2.77
C THR A 64 9.31 -24.21 -2.18
N MET A 65 8.05 -23.78 -2.31
CA MET A 65 6.89 -24.51 -1.79
C MET A 65 6.46 -25.70 -2.67
N PHE A 66 6.68 -25.65 -3.99
CA PHE A 66 6.27 -26.72 -4.93
C PHE A 66 7.40 -27.72 -5.26
N ARG A 67 8.43 -27.81 -4.41
CA ARG A 67 9.56 -28.73 -4.57
C ARG A 67 9.54 -29.77 -3.46
#